data_AF-A0A1S2LPD2-F1
#
_entry.id   AF-A0A1S2LPD2-F1
#
_cell.length_a   1.000
_cell.length_b   1.000
_cell.length_c   1.000
_cell.angle_alpha   90.00
_cell.angle_beta   90.00
_cell.angle_gamma   90.00
#
_symmetry.space_group_name_H-M   'P 1'
#
loop_
_entity.id
_entity.type
_entity.pdbx_description
1 polymer ?
#
loop_
_entity_poly.entity_id
_entity_poly.type
_entity_poly.pdbx_seq_one_letter_code
_entity_poly.pdbx_strand_id
1 'polypeptide(L)' 'MTVVHFYEKNSIVLSQLRHLIPSVGENIKVKGRKAKVLSVNKIDDNLVRVQLEIEQVAKKEPAKEETKKKKK' A
#
# COMPACT_ATOMS: atom_id res chain seq x y z
N MET A 1 -21.48 -0.81 10.67
CA MET A 1 -20.62 -0.32 9.57
C MET A 1 -19.43 0.37 10.22
N THR A 2 -18.21 0.08 9.79
CA THR A 2 -17.00 0.50 10.50
C THR A 2 -16.11 1.31 9.57
N VAL A 3 -15.57 2.43 10.05
CA VAL A 3 -14.63 3.25 9.30
C VAL A 3 -13.25 2.61 9.39
N VAL A 4 -12.71 2.23 8.23
CA VAL A 4 -11.40 1.60 8.11
C VAL A 4 -10.44 2.61 7.49
N HIS A 5 -9.48 3.04 8.29
CA HIS A 5 -8.35 3.85 7.86
C HIS A 5 -7.16 2.95 7.55
N PHE A 6 -6.76 2.93 6.29
CA PHE A 6 -5.56 2.27 5.83
C PHE A 6 -4.37 3.21 5.97
N TYR A 7 -3.36 2.77 6.70
CA TYR A 7 -2.10 3.46 6.93
C TYR A 7 -0.98 2.73 6.21
N GLU A 8 -0.14 3.48 5.52
CA GLU A 8 1.16 3.00 5.06
C GLU A 8 2.23 3.80 5.81
N LYS A 9 3.08 3.11 6.58
CA LYS A 9 4.03 3.73 7.50
C LYS A 9 3.33 4.68 8.48
N ASN A 10 3.34 5.98 8.19
CA ASN A 10 2.73 7.03 9.00
C ASN A 10 1.67 7.87 8.24
N SER A 11 1.31 7.48 7.02
CA SER A 11 0.40 8.24 6.15
C SER A 11 -0.90 7.46 5.91
N ILE A 12 -2.03 8.16 5.97
CA ILE A 12 -3.33 7.58 5.60
C ILE A 12 -3.40 7.48 4.08
N VAL A 13 -3.46 6.26 3.56
CA VAL A 13 -3.55 6.01 2.12
C VAL A 13 -4.98 5.95 1.63
N LEU A 14 -5.89 5.43 2.44
CA LEU A 14 -7.31 5.29 2.10
C LEU A 14 -8.14 5.31 3.38
N SER A 15 -9.29 5.99 3.34
CA SER A 15 -10.31 5.91 4.37
C SER A 15 -11.60 5.47 3.71
N GLN A 16 -12.23 4.40 4.20
CA GLN A 16 -13.53 3.98 3.69
C GLN A 16 -14.39 3.36 4.79
N LEU A 17 -15.70 3.50 4.63
CA LEU A 17 -16.65 2.72 5.41
C LEU A 17 -16.69 1.28 4.85
N ARG A 18 -16.56 0.29 5.74
CA ARG A 18 -16.59 -1.13 5.39
C ARG A 18 -17.48 -1.90 6.36
N HIS A 19 -18.10 -2.96 5.84
CA HIS A 19 -18.79 -3.95 6.67
C HIS A 19 -17.83 -4.98 7.26
N LEU A 20 -16.77 -5.29 6.51
CA LEU A 20 -15.77 -6.30 6.86
C LEU A 20 -14.41 -5.65 7.08
N ILE A 21 -13.79 -5.97 8.22
CA ILE A 21 -12.44 -5.54 8.56
C ILE A 21 -11.48 -6.58 7.97
N PRO A 22 -10.45 -6.17 7.20
CA PRO A 22 -9.48 -7.10 6.64
C PRO A 22 -8.63 -7.75 7.75
N SER A 23 -8.17 -8.97 7.51
CA SER A 23 -7.38 -9.74 8.48
C SER A 23 -5.87 -9.51 8.31
N VAL A 24 -5.10 -9.74 9.37
CA VAL A 24 -3.62 -9.69 9.32
C VAL A 24 -3.10 -10.73 8.33
N GLY A 25 -2.17 -10.33 7.46
CA GLY A 25 -1.59 -11.17 6.41
C GLY A 25 -2.39 -11.24 5.10
N GLU A 26 -3.58 -10.64 5.05
CA GLU A 26 -4.42 -10.60 3.84
C GLU A 26 -3.78 -9.73 2.75
N ASN A 27 -3.88 -10.20 1.50
CA ASN A 27 -3.44 -9.44 0.32
C ASN A 27 -4.64 -8.65 -0.24
N ILE A 28 -4.55 -7.33 -0.17
CA ILE A 28 -5.59 -6.42 -0.64
C ILE A 28 -5.04 -5.49 -1.71
N LYS A 29 -5.93 -4.91 -2.52
CA LYS A 29 -5.57 -3.81 -3.42
C LYS A 29 -6.06 -2.50 -2.83
N VAL A 30 -5.14 -1.57 -2.60
CA VAL A 30 -5.45 -0.21 -2.12
C VAL A 30 -4.97 0.78 -3.16
N LYS A 31 -5.90 1.61 -3.66
CA LYS A 31 -5.65 2.60 -4.73
C LYS A 31 -4.91 2.00 -5.94
N GLY A 32 -5.35 0.83 -6.39
CA GLY A 32 -4.78 0.14 -7.56
C GLY A 32 -3.42 -0.54 -7.32
N ARG A 33 -2.83 -0.43 -6.13
CA ARG A 33 -1.57 -1.07 -5.76
C ARG A 33 -1.83 -2.31 -4.90
N LYS A 34 -1.01 -3.35 -5.09
CA LYS A 34 -1.03 -4.53 -4.23
C LYS A 34 -0.46 -4.15 -2.87
N ALA A 35 -1.15 -4.55 -1.81
CA ALA A 35 -0.73 -4.29 -0.44
C ALA A 35 -1.03 -5.50 0.44
N LYS A 36 -0.18 -5.70 1.46
CA LYS A 36 -0.36 -6.73 2.47
C LYS A 36 -0.73 -6.09 3.80
N VAL A 37 -1.69 -6.65 4.50
CA VAL A 37 -2.05 -6.20 5.85
C VAL A 37 -0.99 -6.66 6.84
N LEU A 38 -0.35 -5.72 7.53
CA LEU A 38 0.64 -5.99 8.58
C LEU A 38 -0.02 -6.08 9.95
N SER A 39 -0.84 -5.10 10.29
CA SER A 39 -1.44 -4.98 11.62
C SER A 39 -2.83 -4.36 11.54
N VAL A 40 -3.72 -4.78 12.43
CA VAL A 40 -5.07 -4.22 12.57
C VAL A 40 -5.22 -3.74 14.01
N ASN A 41 -5.49 -2.45 14.18
CA ASN A 41 -5.66 -1.82 15.47
C ASN A 41 -7.05 -1.19 15.55
N LYS A 42 -7.88 -1.66 16.48
CA LYS A 42 -9.20 -1.08 16.77
C LYS A 42 -9.00 0.08 17.73
N ILE A 43 -9.31 1.30 17.29
CA ILE A 43 -9.19 2.51 18.12
C ILE A 43 -10.50 2.76 18.87
N ASP A 44 -11.64 2.59 18.19
CA ASP A 44 -12.98 2.76 18.74
C ASP A 44 -13.92 1.65 18.22
N ASP A 45 -15.13 1.58 18.75
CA ASP A 45 -16.20 0.68 18.28
C ASP A 45 -16.45 0.78 16.77
N ASN A 46 -16.35 1.98 16.21
CA ASN A 46 -16.62 2.25 14.80
C ASN A 46 -15.36 2.64 13.99
N LEU A 47 -14.17 2.63 14.59
CA LEU A 47 -12.94 3.11 13.96
C LEU A 47 -11.81 2.08 14.04
N VAL A 48 -11.29 1.70 12.87
CA VAL A 48 -10.20 0.74 12.75
C VAL A 48 -9.07 1.33 11.93
N ARG A 49 -7.85 1.24 12.48
CA ARG A 49 -6.61 1.55 11.77
C ARG A 49 -5.97 0.25 11.30
N VAL A 50 -5.75 0.16 10.00
CA VAL A 50 -5.11 -1.00 9.36
C VAL A 50 -3.78 -0.54 8.80
N GLN A 51 -2.69 -1.09 9.30
CA GLN A 51 -1.36 -0.87 8.74
C GLN A 51 -1.14 -1.83 7.57
N LEU A 52 -0.75 -1.26 6.45
CA LEU A 52 -0.48 -1.94 5.21
C LEU A 52 0.97 -1.70 4.78
N GLU A 53 1.51 -2.70 4.10
CA GLU A 53 2.71 -2.58 3.30
C GLU A 53 2.32 -2.64 1.83
N ILE A 54 2.54 -1.55 1.09
CA ILE A 54 2.28 -1.52 -0.34
C ILE A 54 3.53 -2.02 -1.07
N GLU A 55 3.33 -2.96 -1.98
CA GLU A 55 4.40 -3.44 -2.85
C GLU A 55 4.80 -2.27 -3.78
N GLN A 56 6.01 -1.75 -3.60
CA GLN A 56 6.54 -0.75 -4.52
C GLN A 56 6.71 -1.40 -5.88
N VAL A 57 5.93 -0.94 -6.86
CA VAL A 57 6.19 -1.25 -8.26
C VAL A 57 7.53 -0.62 -8.58
N ALA A 58 8.60 -1.41 -8.57
CA ALA A 58 9.91 -0.97 -8.99
C ALA A 58 9.75 -0.33 -10.38
N LYS A 59 9.90 0.99 -10.45
CA LYS A 59 10.10 1.64 -11.74
C LYS A 59 11.36 1.01 -12.28
N LYS A 60 11.25 0.26 -13.38
CA LYS A 60 12.42 -0.11 -14.17
C LYS A 60 13.10 1.22 -14.49
N GLU A 61 14.25 1.48 -13.87
CA GLU A 61 15.07 2.62 -14.26
C GLU A 61 15.25 2.54 -15.78
N PRO A 62 15.07 3.64 -16.53
CA PRO A 62 15.47 3.63 -17.92
C PRO A 62 16.96 3.33 -17.92
N ALA A 63 17.33 2.19 -18.49
CA ALA A 63 18.72 1.84 -18.75
C ALA A 63 19.34 3.06 -19.46
N LYS A 64 20.23 3.77 -18.78
CA LYS A 64 21.09 4.77 -19.41
C LYS A 64 21.88 4.01 -20.45
N GLU A 65 21.44 4.13 -21.70
CA GLU A 65 22.14 3.65 -22.86
C GLU A 65 23.54 4.27 -22.83
N GLU A 66 24.54 3.49 -22.42
CA GLU A 66 25.95 3.84 -22.57
C GLU A 66 26.23 3.94 -24.07
N THR A 67 26.02 5.12 -24.65
CA THR A 67 26.59 5.48 -25.95
C THR A 67 28.08 5.81 -25.75
N LYS A 68 28.83 4.80 -25.32
CA LYS A 68 30.28 4.71 -25.55
C LYS A 68 30.49 3.75 -26.71
N LYS A 69 30.74 4.28 -27.91
CA LYS A 69 31.84 3.87 -28.81
C LYS A 69 31.78 4.58 -30.17
N LYS A 70 32.72 5.51 -30.35
CA LYS A 70 33.54 5.82 -31.55
C LYS A 70 33.01 5.39 -32.93
N LYS A 71 32.97 6.34 -33.87
CA LYS A 71 33.44 6.10 -35.25
C LYS A 71 33.94 7.39 -35.93
N LYS A 72 35.23 7.31 -36.32
CA LYS A 72 36.06 8.05 -37.28
C LYS A 72 35.82 9.54 -37.52
#